data_AF-A0A6J2X5H2-F1
#
_entry.id   AF-A0A6J2X5H2-F1
#
_cell.length_a   1.000
_cell.length_b   1.000
_cell.length_c   1.000
_cell.angle_alpha   90.00
_cell.angle_beta   90.00
_cell.angle_gamma   90.00
#
_symmetry.space_group_name_H-M   'P 1'
#
loop_
_entity.id
_entity.type
_entity.pdbx_description
1 polymer ?
#
loop_
_entity_poly.entity_id
_entity_poly.type
_entity_poly.pdbx_seq_one_letter_code
_entity_poly.pdbx_strand_id
1 'polypeptide(L)'
;MLIGLVRESVMQCFCHTCRAPIPAAAVHRRNIPITKVKTKPRTNQPKRVQFVTTEVRCQEKTRGGVRYEVILGEPEVKAAPPKKPLSPKNSVSVQDIEEKLKAAEERRQQLESSKIAALSAKMQKIEEASRKKDEQTTQFITATRDALEQKMGTVTEKREAYISDLKTKLKDHIENVEKTRLSLEQQTDEVRTAIEEKLKTATIQRDENLKKMLERLKEHNSRPFEKQKSVESTIESRKSEVINLIENKLCIAEQIREKVIQKKVELAKKHNEHLNEVKQTLGNRKSEQVNKIENKLTAAEQKREQEMQKKLEHIKKHEKHAELVRQNKAVLAAKAPSSG
;
A
#
# COMPACT_ATOMS: atom_id res chain seq x y z
N MET A 1 3.11 17.86 88.52
CA MET A 1 2.35 18.95 89.15
C MET A 1 0.87 18.60 89.04
N LEU A 2 0.27 18.11 90.14
CA LEU A 2 -0.75 18.82 90.95
C LEU A 2 -2.06 19.05 90.17
N ILE A 3 -3.10 18.22 90.30
CA ILE A 3 -4.09 18.03 91.41
C ILE A 3 -5.42 18.77 91.11
N GLY A 4 -6.54 18.06 91.30
CA GLY A 4 -7.91 18.59 91.40
C GLY A 4 -9.00 17.55 91.04
N LEU A 5 -9.15 16.44 91.77
CA LEU A 5 -10.12 16.18 92.87
C LEU A 5 -11.62 16.23 92.50
N VAL A 6 -12.19 15.03 92.28
CA VAL A 6 -13.38 14.42 92.91
C VAL A 6 -14.72 15.18 92.90
N ARG A 7 -15.74 14.57 92.27
CA ARG A 7 -17.05 14.34 92.92
C ARG A 7 -17.88 13.23 92.25
N GLU A 8 -18.22 12.25 93.09
CA GLU A 8 -19.42 11.40 93.07
C GLU A 8 -19.59 10.37 91.93
N SER A 9 -19.07 9.15 92.18
CA SER A 9 -19.76 7.92 91.75
C SER A 9 -19.53 6.85 92.81
N VAL A 10 -20.56 6.61 93.62
CA VAL A 10 -20.58 5.55 94.61
C VAL A 10 -20.63 4.21 93.86
N MET A 11 -19.63 3.38 94.16
CA MET A 11 -19.40 2.01 93.72
C MET A 11 -20.63 1.11 93.85
N GLN A 12 -20.83 0.21 92.88
CA GLN A 12 -21.62 -0.99 93.04
C GLN A 12 -20.72 -2.20 92.71
N CYS A 13 -20.22 -2.92 93.73
CA CYS A 13 -19.46 -4.15 93.50
C CYS A 13 -20.38 -5.22 92.90
N PHE A 14 -19.85 -5.93 91.92
CA PHE A 14 -20.39 -7.18 91.38
C PHE A 14 -19.81 -8.37 92.18
N CYS A 15 -20.20 -8.53 93.44
CA CYS A 15 -19.64 -9.61 94.27
C CYS A 15 -20.64 -10.20 95.29
N HIS A 16 -21.01 -11.47 95.07
CA HIS A 16 -21.98 -12.30 95.82
C HIS A 16 -21.51 -12.76 97.21
N THR A 17 -20.91 -11.90 98.05
CA THR A 17 -20.44 -12.37 99.38
C THR A 17 -20.35 -11.32 100.50
N CYS A 18 -20.87 -10.11 100.35
CA CYS A 18 -20.88 -9.13 101.45
C CYS A 18 -22.18 -9.16 102.25
N ARG A 19 -22.04 -9.57 103.52
CA ARG A 19 -23.07 -9.84 104.54
C ARG A 19 -23.38 -8.55 105.33
N ALA A 20 -24.64 -8.42 105.74
CA ALA A 20 -25.37 -7.24 106.26
C ALA A 20 -24.79 -6.56 107.53
N PRO A 21 -25.42 -5.47 108.04
CA PRO A 21 -26.49 -5.68 109.04
C PRO A 21 -27.72 -4.73 108.98
N ILE A 22 -28.80 -5.26 109.57
CA ILE A 22 -30.19 -4.79 109.73
C ILE A 22 -30.29 -3.69 110.82
N PRO A 23 -31.37 -2.87 110.82
CA PRO A 23 -32.26 -2.84 112.00
C PRO A 23 -33.75 -2.88 111.57
N ALA A 24 -34.52 -3.90 111.97
CA ALA A 24 -35.28 -4.02 113.21
C ALA A 24 -36.56 -3.15 113.23
N ALA A 25 -37.67 -3.70 112.73
CA ALA A 25 -39.01 -3.29 113.13
C ALA A 25 -39.97 -4.50 113.10
N ALA A 26 -40.22 -4.97 114.31
CA ALA A 26 -41.12 -6.01 114.78
C ALA A 26 -42.44 -6.22 114.00
N VAL A 27 -42.62 -7.41 113.43
CA VAL A 27 -43.94 -7.98 113.12
C VAL A 27 -44.40 -8.80 114.33
N HIS A 28 -45.26 -8.23 115.17
CA HIS A 28 -45.92 -8.96 116.26
C HIS A 28 -47.22 -9.59 115.76
N ARG A 29 -47.21 -10.92 115.63
CA ARG A 29 -48.42 -11.74 115.79
C ARG A 29 -49.00 -11.48 117.18
N ARG A 30 -50.28 -11.14 117.26
CA ARG A 30 -51.07 -11.32 118.50
C ARG A 30 -52.36 -12.08 118.17
N ASN A 31 -52.32 -13.38 118.46
CA ASN A 31 -53.50 -14.12 118.89
C ASN A 31 -53.88 -13.59 120.28
N ILE A 32 -55.13 -13.18 120.47
CA ILE A 32 -55.72 -12.96 121.80
C ILE A 32 -56.91 -13.93 121.93
N PRO A 33 -56.89 -14.86 122.91
CA PRO A 33 -58.02 -15.71 123.24
C PRO A 33 -58.95 -15.10 124.30
N ILE A 34 -60.25 -15.40 124.15
CA ILE A 34 -61.28 -15.73 125.16
C ILE A 34 -61.32 -14.91 126.46
N THR A 35 -62.49 -14.34 126.80
CA THR A 35 -63.14 -14.59 128.12
C THR A 35 -64.63 -14.25 128.11
N LYS A 36 -65.46 -15.23 128.50
CA LYS A 36 -66.79 -15.00 129.07
C LYS A 36 -66.60 -14.32 130.43
N VAL A 37 -67.20 -13.16 130.65
CA VAL A 37 -67.24 -12.53 131.98
C VAL A 37 -68.69 -12.48 132.45
N LYS A 38 -69.00 -13.33 133.43
CA LYS A 38 -70.09 -13.12 134.39
C LYS A 38 -69.55 -12.17 135.45
N THR A 39 -70.09 -10.96 135.53
CA THR A 39 -70.00 -10.13 136.73
C THR A 39 -71.33 -9.44 136.95
N LYS A 40 -72.03 -9.87 138.02
CA LYS A 40 -73.00 -9.02 138.71
C LYS A 40 -72.21 -7.96 139.49
N PRO A 41 -72.59 -6.68 139.41
CA PRO A 41 -72.52 -5.83 140.56
C PRO A 41 -73.91 -5.37 140.99
N ARG A 42 -73.93 -5.01 142.26
CA ARG A 42 -75.05 -4.83 143.17
C ARG A 42 -75.83 -3.54 142.86
N THR A 43 -77.12 -3.63 143.16
CA THR A 43 -78.16 -2.60 143.08
C THR A 43 -77.83 -1.33 143.88
N ASN A 44 -78.07 -0.17 143.26
CA ASN A 44 -78.43 1.07 143.95
C ASN A 44 -79.75 1.56 143.34
N GLN A 45 -80.83 1.57 144.12
CA GLN A 45 -82.10 2.19 143.73
C GLN A 45 -82.13 3.64 144.22
N PRO A 46 -82.43 4.63 143.36
CA PRO A 46 -83.09 5.84 143.77
C PRO A 46 -84.57 5.80 143.41
N LYS A 47 -85.32 6.43 144.31
CA LYS A 47 -86.77 6.42 144.47
C LYS A 47 -87.46 7.29 143.42
N ARG A 48 -88.75 6.95 143.19
CA ARG A 48 -89.81 7.65 142.43
C ARG A 48 -89.98 7.18 140.99
N VAL A 49 -90.85 6.18 140.84
CA VAL A 49 -91.44 5.76 139.57
C VAL A 49 -92.76 6.54 139.40
N GLN A 50 -92.84 7.36 138.36
CA GLN A 50 -94.11 7.91 137.86
C GLN A 50 -94.83 6.78 137.12
N PHE A 51 -96.07 6.49 137.51
CA PHE A 51 -96.90 5.49 136.83
C PHE A 51 -97.49 6.09 135.55
N VAL A 52 -96.97 5.68 134.39
CA VAL A 52 -97.54 6.00 133.07
C VAL A 52 -98.38 4.79 132.62
N THR A 53 -99.65 5.02 132.30
CA THR A 53 -100.61 3.99 131.87
C THR A 53 -100.20 3.44 130.49
N THR A 54 -99.59 2.25 130.45
CA THR A 54 -99.17 1.58 129.21
C THR A 54 -100.31 0.73 128.66
N GLU A 55 -100.65 0.89 127.37
CA GLU A 55 -101.68 0.12 126.68
C GLU A 55 -101.03 -0.75 125.57
N VAL A 56 -101.42 -2.03 125.47
CA VAL A 56 -100.91 -2.95 124.44
C VAL A 56 -102.04 -3.29 123.48
N ARG A 57 -101.84 -3.03 122.18
CA ARG A 57 -102.82 -3.29 121.12
C ARG A 57 -102.24 -4.18 120.01
N CYS A 58 -103.14 -4.68 119.15
CA CYS A 58 -102.80 -5.41 117.91
C CYS A 58 -101.85 -6.60 118.13
N GLN A 59 -102.16 -7.46 119.11
CA GLN A 59 -101.38 -8.66 119.37
C GLN A 59 -101.70 -9.76 118.33
N GLU A 60 -100.76 -10.02 117.43
CA GLU A 60 -100.83 -11.14 116.49
C GLU A 60 -99.86 -12.25 116.90
N LYS A 61 -100.41 -13.44 117.08
CA LYS A 61 -99.66 -14.63 117.47
C LYS A 61 -99.52 -15.54 116.27
N THR A 62 -98.29 -15.87 115.92
CA THR A 62 -97.98 -16.94 114.97
C THR A 62 -97.20 -18.04 115.68
N ARG A 63 -97.07 -19.22 115.05
CA ARG A 63 -96.35 -20.36 115.62
C ARG A 63 -94.88 -20.05 115.96
N GLY A 64 -94.28 -19.05 115.30
CA GLY A 64 -92.90 -18.60 115.51
C GLY A 64 -92.71 -17.42 116.47
N GLY A 65 -93.79 -16.90 117.07
CA GLY A 65 -93.70 -15.78 118.02
C GLY A 65 -94.91 -14.85 117.97
N VAL A 66 -94.90 -13.88 118.90
CA VAL A 66 -95.98 -12.91 119.06
C VAL A 66 -95.45 -11.52 118.78
N ARG A 67 -96.12 -10.81 117.86
CA ARG A 67 -95.93 -9.37 117.68
C ARG A 67 -97.10 -8.63 118.34
N TYR A 68 -96.81 -7.56 119.04
CA TYR A 68 -97.81 -6.64 119.59
C TYR A 68 -97.25 -5.23 119.57
N GLU A 69 -98.15 -4.27 119.50
CA GLU A 69 -97.81 -2.86 119.54
C GLU A 69 -97.98 -2.36 120.99
N VAL A 70 -96.91 -1.80 121.55
CA VAL A 70 -96.92 -1.22 122.90
C VAL A 70 -96.99 0.29 122.77
N ILE A 71 -98.11 0.86 123.23
CA ILE A 71 -98.36 2.30 123.21
C ILE A 71 -98.18 2.81 124.63
N LEU A 72 -97.07 3.52 124.86
CA LEU A 72 -96.73 4.09 126.17
C LEU A 72 -97.49 5.40 126.46
N GLY A 73 -98.16 5.96 125.45
CA GLY A 73 -99.04 7.14 125.52
C GLY A 73 -99.65 7.42 124.15
N GLU A 74 -100.87 7.96 124.10
CA GLU A 74 -101.52 8.28 122.83
C GLU A 74 -100.77 9.42 122.10
N PRO A 75 -100.55 9.32 120.77
CA PRO A 75 -99.87 10.37 120.03
C PRO A 75 -100.69 11.66 120.07
N GLU A 76 -100.05 12.76 120.49
CA GLU A 76 -100.67 14.06 120.79
C GLU A 76 -101.31 14.76 119.56
N VAL A 77 -101.14 14.18 118.36
CA VAL A 77 -101.66 14.70 117.10
C VAL A 77 -102.35 13.58 116.29
N LYS A 78 -103.68 13.63 116.15
CA LYS A 78 -104.47 12.71 115.33
C LYS A 78 -104.46 13.07 113.82
N ALA A 79 -103.29 13.31 113.23
CA ALA A 79 -103.16 13.62 111.80
C ALA A 79 -102.16 12.69 111.10
N ALA A 80 -102.57 12.14 109.94
CA ALA A 80 -101.71 11.29 109.11
C ALA A 80 -100.52 12.10 108.53
N PRO A 81 -99.34 11.48 108.30
CA PRO A 81 -98.17 12.19 107.79
C PRO A 81 -98.42 12.77 106.39
N PRO A 82 -97.92 13.99 106.09
CA PRO A 82 -98.10 14.60 104.78
C PRO A 82 -97.38 13.79 103.69
N LYS A 83 -98.10 13.42 102.62
CA LYS A 83 -97.51 12.76 101.45
C LYS A 83 -96.51 13.72 100.78
N LYS A 84 -95.24 13.33 100.72
CA LYS A 84 -94.22 14.07 99.98
C LYS A 84 -94.57 14.10 98.49
N PRO A 85 -94.34 15.22 97.77
CA PRO A 85 -94.57 15.29 96.33
C PRO A 85 -93.73 14.21 95.63
N LEU A 86 -94.31 13.54 94.61
CA LEU A 86 -93.59 12.52 93.86
C LEU A 86 -92.37 13.15 93.19
N SER A 87 -91.18 12.68 93.57
CA SER A 87 -89.94 12.99 92.84
C SER A 87 -90.12 12.66 91.35
N PRO A 88 -89.52 13.44 90.43
CA PRO A 88 -89.58 13.14 89.00
C PRO A 88 -89.21 11.68 88.76
N LYS A 89 -90.08 10.94 88.06
CA LYS A 89 -89.82 9.54 87.74
C LYS A 89 -88.62 9.51 86.81
N ASN A 90 -87.45 9.08 87.31
CA ASN A 90 -86.30 8.74 86.48
C ASN A 90 -86.63 7.50 85.64
N SER A 91 -87.39 7.66 84.56
CA SER A 91 -87.54 6.64 83.53
C SER A 91 -86.34 6.72 82.60
N VAL A 92 -85.20 6.22 83.05
CA VAL A 92 -84.02 6.08 82.20
C VAL A 92 -84.37 5.04 81.15
N SER A 93 -84.43 5.44 79.87
CA SER A 93 -84.73 4.51 78.78
C SER A 93 -83.53 3.58 78.59
N VAL A 94 -83.77 2.38 78.03
CA VAL A 94 -82.69 1.42 77.75
C VAL A 94 -81.63 2.05 76.82
N GLN A 95 -82.05 2.89 75.87
CA GLN A 95 -81.14 3.64 74.99
C GLN A 95 -80.24 4.62 75.76
N ASP A 96 -80.77 5.35 76.75
CA ASP A 96 -79.95 6.29 77.55
C ASP A 96 -78.89 5.57 78.40
N ILE A 97 -79.18 4.33 78.81
CA ILE A 97 -78.24 3.49 79.56
C ILE A 97 -77.13 2.98 78.63
N GLU A 98 -77.50 2.48 77.45
CA GLU A 98 -76.56 2.00 76.43
C GLU A 98 -75.64 3.12 75.94
N GLU A 99 -76.18 4.32 75.70
CA GLU A 99 -75.39 5.47 75.25
C GLU A 99 -74.38 5.92 76.32
N LYS A 100 -74.75 5.89 77.60
CA LYS A 100 -73.81 6.17 78.71
C LYS A 100 -72.71 5.11 78.84
N LEU A 101 -73.03 3.84 78.63
CA LEU A 101 -72.04 2.76 78.63
C LEU A 101 -71.10 2.88 77.42
N LYS A 102 -71.64 3.18 76.23
CA LYS A 102 -70.86 3.41 75.01
C LYS A 102 -69.95 4.64 75.14
N ALA A 103 -70.43 5.75 75.71
CA ALA A 103 -69.61 6.92 75.97
C ALA A 103 -68.50 6.64 77.00
N ALA A 104 -68.72 5.74 77.97
CA ALA A 104 -67.68 5.31 78.90
C ALA A 104 -66.63 4.40 78.21
N GLU A 105 -67.07 3.51 77.33
CA GLU A 105 -66.23 2.66 76.48
C GLU A 105 -65.36 3.50 75.53
N GLU A 106 -65.94 4.48 74.84
CA GLU A 106 -65.22 5.39 73.94
C GLU A 106 -64.20 6.23 74.70
N ARG A 107 -64.52 6.75 75.89
CA ARG A 107 -63.52 7.44 76.74
C ARG A 107 -62.38 6.51 77.14
N ARG A 108 -62.64 5.23 77.43
CA ARG A 108 -61.59 4.27 77.74
C ARG A 108 -60.70 4.02 76.52
N GLN A 109 -61.30 3.78 75.36
CA GLN A 109 -60.56 3.59 74.11
C GLN A 109 -59.77 4.85 73.70
N GLN A 110 -60.30 6.04 73.95
CA GLN A 110 -59.58 7.29 73.69
C GLN A 110 -58.35 7.44 74.60
N LEU A 111 -58.47 7.09 75.89
CA LEU A 111 -57.33 7.09 76.80
C LEU A 111 -56.28 6.03 76.43
N GLU A 112 -56.73 4.84 76.02
CA GLU A 112 -55.84 3.77 75.56
C GLU A 112 -55.13 4.15 74.25
N SER A 113 -55.85 4.65 73.26
CA SER A 113 -55.25 5.13 72.00
C SER A 113 -54.30 6.30 72.22
N SER A 114 -54.63 7.26 73.09
CA SER A 114 -53.72 8.35 73.46
C SER A 114 -52.43 7.83 74.12
N LYS A 115 -52.53 6.83 75.01
CA LYS A 115 -51.36 6.17 75.60
C LYS A 115 -50.52 5.44 74.55
N ILE A 116 -51.16 4.70 73.64
CA ILE A 116 -50.47 3.98 72.55
C ILE A 116 -49.78 4.97 71.61
N ALA A 117 -50.44 6.06 71.23
CA ALA A 117 -49.85 7.11 70.39
C ALA A 117 -48.64 7.77 71.08
N ALA A 118 -48.72 8.06 72.38
CA ALA A 118 -47.61 8.62 73.14
C ALA A 118 -46.41 7.64 73.25
N LEU A 119 -46.67 6.34 73.40
CA LEU A 119 -45.63 5.31 73.38
C LEU A 119 -45.01 5.16 72.00
N SER A 120 -45.82 5.14 70.94
CA SER A 120 -45.38 5.09 69.55
C SER A 120 -44.49 6.28 69.19
N ALA A 121 -44.87 7.51 69.58
CA ALA A 121 -44.07 8.70 69.37
C ALA A 121 -42.71 8.64 70.09
N LYS A 122 -42.66 8.06 71.30
CA LYS A 122 -41.39 7.83 72.01
C LYS A 122 -40.51 6.80 71.31
N MET A 123 -41.09 5.72 70.78
CA MET A 123 -40.36 4.72 70.00
C MET A 123 -39.80 5.33 68.71
N GLN A 124 -40.61 6.09 67.96
CA GLN A 124 -40.16 6.79 66.76
C GLN A 124 -38.99 7.74 67.04
N LYS A 125 -39.04 8.49 68.15
CA LYS A 125 -37.93 9.38 68.54
C LYS A 125 -36.63 8.62 68.85
N ILE A 126 -36.71 7.43 69.44
CA ILE A 126 -35.55 6.58 69.70
C ILE A 126 -35.01 6.02 68.39
N GLU A 127 -35.88 5.56 67.50
CA GLU A 127 -35.50 5.06 66.17
C GLU A 127 -34.83 6.16 65.33
N GLU A 128 -35.39 7.37 65.30
CA GLU A 128 -34.78 8.52 64.61
C GLU A 128 -33.42 8.91 65.19
N ALA A 129 -33.26 8.84 66.51
CA ALA A 129 -31.97 9.10 67.15
C ALA A 129 -30.94 8.02 66.78
N SER A 130 -31.34 6.75 66.74
CA SER A 130 -30.48 5.64 66.27
C SER A 130 -30.10 5.84 64.81
N ARG A 131 -31.08 6.12 63.94
CA ARG A 131 -30.86 6.35 62.51
C ARG A 131 -29.88 7.50 62.27
N LYS A 132 -30.04 8.63 62.97
CA LYS A 132 -29.10 9.78 62.86
C LYS A 132 -27.68 9.43 63.30
N LYS A 133 -27.53 8.60 64.34
CA LYS A 133 -26.21 8.13 64.79
C LYS A 133 -25.56 7.25 63.72
N ASP A 134 -26.32 6.35 63.11
CA ASP A 134 -25.83 5.46 62.06
C ASP A 134 -25.50 6.23 60.78
N GLU A 135 -26.32 7.22 60.42
CA GLU A 135 -26.07 8.16 59.31
C GLU A 135 -24.77 8.94 59.51
N GLN A 136 -24.53 9.52 60.71
CA GLN A 136 -23.28 10.23 61.02
C GLN A 136 -22.06 9.30 60.99
N THR A 137 -22.20 8.08 61.52
CA THR A 137 -21.14 7.08 61.50
C THR A 137 -20.79 6.70 60.06
N THR A 138 -21.80 6.48 59.23
CA THR A 138 -21.62 6.15 57.80
C THR A 138 -20.97 7.31 57.05
N GLN A 139 -21.46 8.54 57.24
CA GLN A 139 -20.87 9.74 56.63
C GLN A 139 -19.41 9.91 57.01
N PHE A 140 -19.06 9.69 58.28
CA PHE A 140 -17.67 9.77 58.74
C PHE A 140 -16.79 8.72 58.07
N ILE A 141 -17.25 7.47 58.00
CA ILE A 141 -16.53 6.37 57.34
C ILE A 141 -16.33 6.67 55.85
N THR A 142 -17.40 7.07 55.15
CA THR A 142 -17.34 7.38 53.72
C THR A 142 -16.44 8.59 53.45
N ALA A 143 -16.58 9.69 54.18
CA ALA A 143 -15.74 10.87 53.99
C ALA A 143 -14.26 10.58 54.27
N THR A 144 -13.96 9.77 55.29
CA THR A 144 -12.58 9.38 55.61
C THR A 144 -11.99 8.47 54.53
N ARG A 145 -12.77 7.52 54.02
CA ARG A 145 -12.37 6.64 52.92
C ARG A 145 -12.11 7.45 51.65
N ASP A 146 -13.04 8.30 51.26
CA ASP A 146 -12.94 9.09 50.02
C ASP A 146 -11.78 10.09 50.10
N ALA A 147 -11.52 10.69 51.27
CA ALA A 147 -10.36 11.55 51.49
C ALA A 147 -9.02 10.79 51.40
N LEU A 148 -8.98 9.55 51.88
CA LEU A 148 -7.79 8.69 51.72
C LEU A 148 -7.60 8.31 50.25
N GLU A 149 -8.66 7.91 49.57
CA GLU A 149 -8.63 7.54 48.15
C GLU A 149 -8.19 8.72 47.27
N GLN A 150 -8.67 9.93 47.54
CA GLN A 150 -8.21 11.15 46.87
C GLN A 150 -6.73 11.43 47.11
N LYS A 151 -6.22 11.24 48.34
CA LYS A 151 -4.79 11.40 48.64
C LYS A 151 -3.93 10.36 47.91
N MET A 152 -4.37 9.10 47.86
CA MET A 152 -3.67 8.05 47.13
C MET A 152 -3.70 8.27 45.62
N GLY A 153 -4.85 8.69 45.08
CA GLY A 153 -5.02 9.07 43.68
C GLY A 153 -4.06 10.21 43.29
N THR A 154 -4.08 11.32 44.03
CA THR A 154 -3.20 12.47 43.74
C THR A 154 -1.71 12.15 43.85
N VAL A 155 -1.29 11.27 44.77
CA VAL A 155 0.11 10.81 44.84
C VAL A 155 0.46 9.96 43.61
N THR A 156 -0.44 9.08 43.20
CA THR A 156 -0.25 8.23 42.01
C THR A 156 -0.18 9.07 40.74
N GLU A 157 -1.12 10.01 40.55
CA GLU A 157 -1.14 10.94 39.42
C GLU A 157 0.14 11.78 39.34
N LYS A 158 0.61 12.33 40.46
CA LYS A 158 1.88 13.09 40.50
C LYS A 158 3.07 12.23 40.11
N ARG A 159 3.11 10.98 40.59
CA ARG A 159 4.17 10.01 40.26
C ARG A 159 4.13 9.65 38.78
N GLU A 160 2.94 9.39 38.23
CA GLU A 160 2.75 9.06 36.82
C GLU A 160 3.09 10.25 35.92
N ALA A 161 2.67 11.47 36.28
CA ALA A 161 3.03 12.68 35.57
C ALA A 161 4.55 12.89 35.53
N TYR A 162 5.25 12.69 36.65
CA TYR A 162 6.72 12.76 36.70
C TYR A 162 7.40 11.72 35.82
N ILE A 163 6.93 10.46 35.87
CA ILE A 163 7.47 9.38 35.02
C ILE A 163 7.19 9.67 33.54
N SER A 164 6.00 10.20 33.23
CA SER A 164 5.60 10.55 31.87
C SER A 164 6.47 11.69 31.32
N ASP A 165 6.71 12.74 32.10
CA ASP A 165 7.61 13.84 31.74
C ASP A 165 9.04 13.33 31.45
N LEU A 166 9.58 12.47 32.33
CA LEU A 166 10.89 11.86 32.11
C LEU A 166 10.95 11.00 30.83
N LYS A 167 9.92 10.19 30.58
CA LYS A 167 9.82 9.38 29.35
C LYS A 167 9.77 10.26 28.11
N THR A 168 9.04 11.38 28.17
CA THR A 168 8.90 12.32 27.06
C THR A 168 10.24 12.99 26.75
N LYS A 169 10.93 13.52 27.77
CA LYS A 169 12.29 14.08 27.63
C LYS A 169 13.30 13.08 27.06
N LEU A 170 13.23 11.82 27.49
CA LEU A 170 14.09 10.76 26.96
C LEU A 170 13.77 10.47 25.49
N LYS A 171 12.48 10.41 25.14
CA LYS A 171 12.04 10.22 23.75
C LYS A 171 12.52 11.37 22.86
N ASP A 172 12.33 12.62 23.28
CA ASP A 172 12.80 13.81 22.56
C ASP A 172 14.33 13.79 22.37
N HIS A 173 15.07 13.35 23.40
CA HIS A 173 16.52 13.21 23.29
C HIS A 173 16.92 12.17 22.23
N ILE A 174 16.29 10.99 22.24
CA ILE A 174 16.52 9.94 21.23
C ILE A 174 16.20 10.45 19.83
N GLU A 175 15.06 11.13 19.65
CA GLU A 175 14.66 11.71 18.37
C GLU A 175 15.69 12.76 17.88
N ASN A 176 16.22 13.60 18.77
CA ASN A 176 17.26 14.57 18.45
C ASN A 176 18.61 13.92 18.08
N VAL A 177 18.99 12.84 18.77
CA VAL A 177 20.19 12.06 18.45
C VAL A 177 20.04 11.42 17.06
N GLU A 178 18.90 10.80 16.76
CA GLU A 178 18.62 10.22 15.45
C GLU A 178 18.63 11.28 14.34
N LYS A 179 18.02 12.44 14.57
CA LYS A 179 18.06 13.56 13.63
C LYS A 179 19.50 14.01 13.34
N THR A 180 20.33 14.09 14.38
CA THR A 180 21.74 14.47 14.24
C THR A 180 22.52 13.40 13.46
N ARG A 181 22.28 12.11 13.76
CA ARG A 181 22.90 10.97 13.05
C ARG A 181 22.57 11.02 11.55
N LEU A 182 21.29 11.14 11.21
CA LEU A 182 20.83 11.23 9.81
C LEU A 182 21.42 12.45 9.09
N SER A 183 21.49 13.60 9.77
CA SER A 183 22.10 14.81 9.19
C SER A 183 23.58 14.62 8.89
N LEU A 184 24.34 13.93 9.77
CA LEU A 184 25.76 13.66 9.55
C LEU A 184 25.98 12.63 8.43
N GLU A 185 25.11 11.61 8.36
CA GLU A 185 25.13 10.62 7.28
C GLU A 185 24.87 11.29 5.92
N GLN A 186 23.86 12.15 5.84
CA GLN A 186 23.56 12.92 4.64
C GLN A 186 24.75 13.80 4.22
N GLN A 187 25.35 14.55 5.15
CA GLN A 187 26.54 15.37 4.84
C GLN A 187 27.71 14.52 4.34
N THR A 188 27.92 13.34 4.93
CA THR A 188 28.98 12.41 4.52
C THR A 188 28.74 11.90 3.10
N ASP A 189 27.49 11.55 2.79
CA ASP A 189 27.08 11.06 1.47
C ASP A 189 27.16 12.14 0.39
N GLU A 190 26.79 13.38 0.72
CA GLU A 190 26.96 14.54 -0.16
C GLU A 190 28.43 14.78 -0.49
N VAL A 191 29.32 14.73 0.52
CA VAL A 191 30.77 14.87 0.33
C VAL A 191 31.32 13.71 -0.51
N ARG A 192 30.91 12.46 -0.24
CA ARG A 192 31.32 11.28 -1.02
C ARG A 192 30.94 11.45 -2.49
N THR A 193 29.68 11.81 -2.77
CA THR A 193 29.17 12.00 -4.13
C THR A 193 29.92 13.12 -4.86
N ALA A 194 30.16 14.24 -4.19
CA ALA A 194 30.93 15.35 -4.76
C ALA A 194 32.38 14.96 -5.10
N ILE A 195 33.02 14.12 -4.27
CA ILE A 195 34.36 13.59 -4.56
C ILE A 195 34.32 12.66 -5.77
N GLU A 196 33.36 11.74 -5.83
CA GLU A 196 33.20 10.81 -6.96
C GLU A 196 32.98 11.55 -8.28
N GLU A 197 32.15 12.59 -8.30
CA GLU A 197 31.91 13.42 -9.49
C GLU A 197 33.17 14.17 -9.93
N LYS A 198 33.94 14.71 -8.99
CA LYS A 198 35.23 15.34 -9.29
C LYS A 198 36.23 14.35 -9.88
N LEU A 199 36.32 13.13 -9.34
CA LEU A 199 37.18 12.08 -9.85
C LEU A 199 36.76 11.61 -11.25
N LYS A 200 35.45 11.46 -11.50
CA LYS A 200 34.90 11.15 -12.83
C LYS A 200 35.25 12.24 -13.83
N THR A 201 35.01 13.50 -13.47
CA THR A 201 35.31 14.66 -14.34
C THR A 201 36.80 14.75 -14.64
N ALA A 202 37.66 14.59 -13.64
CA ALA A 202 39.11 14.58 -13.82
C ALA A 202 39.58 13.42 -14.73
N THR A 203 38.93 12.26 -14.63
CA THR A 203 39.21 11.10 -15.50
C THR A 203 38.81 11.39 -16.94
N ILE A 204 37.59 11.89 -17.17
CA ILE A 204 37.11 12.29 -18.50
C ILE A 204 38.06 13.33 -19.12
N GLN A 205 38.45 14.36 -18.36
CA GLN A 205 39.36 15.38 -18.86
C GLN A 205 40.74 14.82 -19.23
N ARG A 206 41.30 13.91 -18.42
CA ARG A 206 42.56 13.22 -18.74
C ARG A 206 42.44 12.40 -20.02
N ASP A 207 41.37 11.62 -20.15
CA ASP A 207 41.16 10.73 -21.29
C ASP A 207 40.92 11.53 -22.58
N GLU A 208 40.17 12.63 -22.52
CA GLU A 208 40.00 13.56 -23.64
C GLU A 208 41.31 14.22 -24.06
N ASN A 209 42.16 14.62 -23.10
CA ASN A 209 43.46 15.19 -23.40
C ASN A 209 44.37 14.18 -24.09
N LEU A 210 44.43 12.95 -23.54
CA LEU A 210 45.19 11.85 -24.13
C LEU A 210 44.68 11.52 -25.53
N LYS A 211 43.36 11.43 -25.72
CA LYS A 211 42.74 11.21 -27.03
C LYS A 211 43.13 12.28 -28.04
N LYS A 212 43.07 13.57 -27.67
CA LYS A 212 43.50 14.69 -28.51
C LYS A 212 44.98 14.59 -28.89
N MET A 213 45.84 14.18 -27.95
CA MET A 213 47.27 13.98 -28.22
C MET A 213 47.51 12.83 -29.20
N LEU A 214 46.84 11.69 -28.99
CA LEU A 214 46.93 10.52 -29.86
C LEU A 214 46.40 10.81 -31.26
N GLU A 215 45.32 11.59 -31.38
CA GLU A 215 44.75 11.98 -32.67
C GLU A 215 45.68 12.90 -33.47
N ARG A 216 46.30 13.88 -32.81
CA ARG A 216 47.35 14.72 -33.43
C ARG A 216 48.55 13.90 -33.91
N LEU A 217 48.99 12.92 -33.11
CA LEU A 217 50.09 12.03 -33.51
C LEU A 217 49.70 11.14 -34.70
N LYS A 218 48.47 10.62 -34.70
CA LYS A 218 47.94 9.83 -35.80
C LYS A 218 47.86 10.64 -37.09
N GLU A 219 47.35 11.87 -37.03
CA GLU A 219 47.29 12.78 -38.17
C GLU A 219 48.69 13.16 -38.67
N HIS A 220 49.62 13.45 -37.76
CA HIS A 220 51.01 13.71 -38.13
C HIS A 220 51.65 12.52 -38.85
N ASN A 221 51.34 11.29 -38.45
CA ASN A 221 51.85 10.08 -39.09
C ASN A 221 51.14 9.74 -40.42
N SER A 222 49.86 10.13 -40.60
CA SER A 222 49.13 9.90 -41.85
C SER A 222 49.45 10.92 -42.94
N ARG A 223 49.72 12.19 -42.57
CA ARG A 223 50.03 13.27 -43.52
C ARG A 223 51.17 12.93 -44.50
N PRO A 224 52.31 12.35 -44.08
CA PRO A 224 53.35 11.91 -45.01
C PRO A 224 52.86 10.86 -46.00
N PHE A 225 52.06 9.89 -45.54
CA PHE A 225 51.50 8.84 -46.39
C PHE A 225 50.50 9.40 -47.40
N GLU A 226 49.63 10.33 -46.98
CA GLU A 226 48.71 11.04 -47.88
C GLU A 226 49.46 11.87 -48.93
N LYS A 227 50.49 12.61 -48.52
CA LYS A 227 51.36 13.35 -49.44
C LYS A 227 52.06 12.41 -50.41
N GLN A 228 52.61 11.28 -49.93
CA GLN A 228 53.24 10.28 -50.77
C GLN A 228 52.25 9.72 -51.80
N LYS A 229 51.03 9.36 -51.37
CA LYS A 229 49.97 8.87 -52.26
C LYS A 229 49.54 9.92 -53.29
N SER A 230 49.45 11.19 -52.91
CA SER A 230 49.14 12.29 -53.83
C SER A 230 50.24 12.50 -54.87
N VAL A 231 51.52 12.48 -54.45
CA VAL A 231 52.67 12.56 -55.35
C VAL A 231 52.69 11.36 -56.30
N GLU A 232 52.48 10.15 -55.78
CA GLU A 232 52.43 8.92 -56.56
C GLU A 232 51.30 8.95 -57.61
N SER A 233 50.09 9.37 -57.22
CA SER A 233 48.98 9.57 -58.15
C SER A 233 49.30 10.58 -59.25
N THR A 234 50.03 11.66 -58.91
CA THR A 234 50.44 12.67 -59.89
C THR A 234 51.49 12.12 -60.85
N ILE A 235 52.45 11.36 -60.35
CA ILE A 235 53.45 10.67 -61.16
C ILE A 235 52.77 9.67 -62.10
N GLU A 236 51.80 8.91 -61.62
CA GLU A 236 51.11 7.91 -62.42
C GLU A 236 50.26 8.53 -63.54
N SER A 237 49.57 9.65 -63.25
CA SER A 237 48.89 10.45 -64.30
C SER A 237 49.88 10.88 -65.39
N ARG A 238 51.02 11.47 -65.00
CA ARG A 238 52.04 11.92 -65.95
C ARG A 238 52.65 10.77 -66.75
N LYS A 239 52.89 9.61 -66.14
CA LYS A 239 53.36 8.42 -66.86
C LYS A 239 52.33 8.00 -67.91
N SER A 240 51.05 7.92 -67.54
CA SER A 240 49.97 7.59 -68.47
C SER A 240 49.89 8.59 -69.63
N GLU A 241 49.99 9.89 -69.35
CA GLU A 241 50.04 10.94 -70.38
C GLU A 241 51.23 10.76 -71.34
N VAL A 242 52.43 10.45 -70.82
CA VAL A 242 53.62 10.20 -71.64
C VAL A 242 53.48 8.92 -72.47
N ILE A 243 52.94 7.84 -71.90
CA ILE A 243 52.67 6.59 -72.62
C ILE A 243 51.70 6.85 -73.78
N ASN A 244 50.56 7.49 -73.50
CA ASN A 244 49.58 7.85 -74.53
C ASN A 244 50.20 8.73 -75.62
N LEU A 245 51.07 9.68 -75.26
CA LEU A 245 51.78 10.52 -76.23
C LEU A 245 52.72 9.71 -77.13
N ILE A 246 53.45 8.74 -76.57
CA ILE A 246 54.35 7.85 -77.32
C ILE A 246 53.53 6.94 -78.24
N GLU A 247 52.47 6.31 -77.73
CA GLU A 247 51.58 5.44 -78.50
C GLU A 247 50.96 6.19 -79.68
N ASN A 248 50.47 7.41 -79.46
CA ASN A 248 49.96 8.26 -80.52
C ASN A 248 51.02 8.57 -81.58
N LYS A 249 52.25 8.89 -81.18
CA LYS A 249 53.36 9.13 -82.12
C LYS A 249 53.73 7.87 -82.91
N LEU A 250 53.75 6.70 -82.26
CA LEU A 250 54.00 5.42 -82.92
C LEU A 250 52.90 5.07 -83.91
N CYS A 251 51.62 5.25 -83.54
CA CYS A 251 50.47 5.05 -84.42
C CYS A 251 50.56 5.94 -85.66
N ILE A 252 50.87 7.24 -85.49
CA ILE A 252 51.08 8.15 -86.62
C ILE A 252 52.23 7.68 -87.51
N ALA A 253 53.37 7.28 -86.92
CA ALA A 253 54.51 6.77 -87.68
C ALA A 253 54.17 5.48 -88.46
N GLU A 254 53.38 4.59 -87.86
CA GLU A 254 52.89 3.37 -88.50
C GLU A 254 51.95 3.67 -89.66
N GLN A 255 50.98 4.58 -89.49
CA GLN A 255 50.11 5.05 -90.56
C GLN A 255 50.90 5.66 -91.74
N ILE A 256 51.98 6.40 -91.44
CA ILE A 256 52.86 6.94 -92.49
C ILE A 256 53.59 5.80 -93.22
N ARG A 257 54.16 4.84 -92.50
CA ARG A 257 54.83 3.67 -93.12
C ARG A 257 53.85 2.87 -93.98
N GLU A 258 52.64 2.63 -93.48
CA GLU A 258 51.59 1.91 -94.20
C GLU A 258 51.20 2.65 -95.48
N LYS A 259 50.98 3.97 -95.43
CA LYS A 259 50.72 4.79 -96.63
C LYS A 259 51.87 4.73 -97.64
N VAL A 260 53.13 4.71 -97.20
CA VAL A 260 54.29 4.57 -98.09
C VAL A 260 54.35 3.18 -98.72
N ILE A 261 54.11 2.12 -97.94
CA ILE A 261 54.07 0.74 -98.42
C ILE A 261 52.94 0.58 -99.43
N GLN A 262 51.73 1.07 -99.13
CA GLN A 262 50.58 1.06 -100.04
C GLN A 262 50.93 1.72 -101.37
N LYS A 263 51.53 2.92 -101.36
CA LYS A 263 52.00 3.60 -102.58
C LYS A 263 53.02 2.78 -103.37
N LYS A 264 53.99 2.14 -102.70
CA LYS A 264 54.98 1.27 -103.37
C LYS A 264 54.35 0.02 -103.98
N VAL A 265 53.40 -0.59 -103.27
CA VAL A 265 52.65 -1.77 -103.76
C VAL A 265 51.81 -1.39 -104.98
N GLU A 266 51.12 -0.25 -104.95
CA GLU A 266 50.38 0.26 -106.11
C GLU A 266 51.28 0.51 -107.32
N LEU A 267 52.46 1.11 -107.13
CA LEU A 267 53.43 1.32 -108.21
C LEU A 267 53.92 -0.02 -108.79
N ALA A 268 54.20 -1.00 -107.93
CA ALA A 268 54.59 -2.34 -108.36
C ALA A 268 53.47 -3.06 -109.13
N LYS A 269 52.21 -2.89 -108.70
CA LYS A 269 51.03 -3.40 -109.43
C LYS A 269 50.94 -2.79 -110.83
N LYS A 270 51.04 -1.46 -110.95
CA LYS A 270 51.06 -0.76 -112.26
C LYS A 270 52.20 -1.22 -113.16
N HIS A 271 53.39 -1.42 -112.59
CA HIS A 271 54.53 -1.94 -113.36
C HIS A 271 54.31 -3.38 -113.84
N ASN A 272 53.67 -4.23 -113.02
CA ASN A 272 53.33 -5.60 -113.38
C ASN A 272 52.22 -5.63 -114.47
N GLU A 273 51.21 -4.78 -114.36
CA GLU A 273 50.19 -4.56 -115.40
C GLU A 273 50.85 -4.18 -116.73
N HIS A 274 51.73 -3.18 -116.74
CA HIS A 274 52.48 -2.79 -117.94
C HIS A 274 53.37 -3.93 -118.47
N LEU A 275 54.03 -4.71 -117.61
CA LEU A 275 54.81 -5.87 -118.05
C LEU A 275 53.92 -6.93 -118.71
N ASN A 276 52.72 -7.16 -118.20
CA ASN A 276 51.76 -8.07 -118.82
C ASN A 276 51.27 -7.54 -120.17
N GLU A 277 50.99 -6.24 -120.30
CA GLU A 277 50.67 -5.60 -121.58
C GLU A 277 51.81 -5.75 -122.62
N VAL A 278 53.06 -5.57 -122.18
CA VAL A 278 54.25 -5.77 -123.04
C VAL A 278 54.41 -7.25 -123.43
N LYS A 279 54.18 -8.18 -122.50
CA LYS A 279 54.20 -9.62 -122.82
C LYS A 279 53.11 -9.98 -123.83
N GLN A 280 51.91 -9.42 -123.68
CA GLN A 280 50.80 -9.65 -124.60
C GLN A 280 51.11 -9.11 -126.00
N THR A 281 51.65 -7.90 -126.10
CA THR A 281 52.06 -7.31 -127.39
C THR A 281 53.23 -8.06 -128.04
N LEU A 282 54.22 -8.53 -127.28
CA LEU A 282 55.29 -9.39 -127.79
C LEU A 282 54.77 -10.77 -128.21
N GLY A 283 53.81 -11.34 -127.48
CA GLY A 283 53.12 -12.58 -127.86
C GLY A 283 52.42 -12.44 -129.21
N ASN A 284 51.69 -11.33 -129.41
CA ASN A 284 51.04 -11.00 -130.68
C ASN A 284 52.06 -10.81 -131.80
N ARG A 285 53.18 -10.12 -131.55
CA ARG A 285 54.24 -9.93 -132.56
C ARG A 285 54.93 -11.24 -132.96
N LYS A 286 55.13 -12.15 -131.99
CA LYS A 286 55.66 -13.49 -132.26
C LYS A 286 54.69 -14.31 -133.09
N SER A 287 53.39 -14.30 -132.79
CA SER A 287 52.40 -15.02 -133.61
C SER A 287 52.34 -14.48 -135.04
N GLU A 288 52.40 -13.16 -135.23
CA GLU A 288 52.51 -12.52 -136.55
C GLU A 288 53.78 -12.94 -137.31
N GLN A 289 54.91 -13.06 -136.61
CA GLN A 289 56.18 -13.45 -137.22
C GLN A 289 56.22 -14.94 -137.58
N VAL A 290 55.65 -15.82 -136.75
CA VAL A 290 55.45 -17.24 -137.08
C VAL A 290 54.59 -17.38 -138.32
N ASN A 291 53.43 -16.69 -138.37
CA ASN A 291 52.55 -16.69 -139.55
C ASN A 291 53.29 -16.20 -140.82
N LYS A 292 54.15 -15.18 -140.70
CA LYS A 292 54.99 -14.70 -141.83
C LYS A 292 56.01 -15.74 -142.30
N ILE A 293 56.62 -16.50 -141.41
CA ILE A 293 57.59 -17.55 -141.76
C ILE A 293 56.87 -18.73 -142.41
N GLU A 294 55.73 -19.13 -141.86
CA GLU A 294 54.91 -20.23 -142.36
C GLU A 294 54.42 -19.95 -143.80
N ASN A 295 53.96 -18.72 -144.06
CA ASN A 295 53.61 -18.25 -145.41
C ASN A 295 54.79 -18.22 -146.38
N LYS A 296 56.01 -17.91 -145.89
CA LYS A 296 57.22 -17.92 -146.74
C LYS A 296 57.69 -19.34 -147.07
N LEU A 297 57.57 -20.28 -146.13
CA LEU A 297 57.92 -21.68 -146.35
C LEU A 297 56.99 -22.32 -147.38
N THR A 298 55.67 -22.11 -147.26
CA THR A 298 54.68 -22.56 -148.25
C THR A 298 54.94 -21.95 -149.63
N ALA A 299 55.23 -20.65 -149.72
CA ALA A 299 55.59 -20.02 -151.00
C ALA A 299 56.91 -20.57 -151.60
N ALA A 300 57.89 -20.93 -150.76
CA ALA A 300 59.15 -21.52 -151.19
C ALA A 300 59.00 -22.97 -151.67
N GLU A 301 58.10 -23.75 -151.05
CA GLU A 301 57.72 -25.09 -151.51
C GLU A 301 57.05 -25.01 -152.89
N GLN A 302 56.08 -24.12 -153.07
CA GLN A 302 55.42 -23.92 -154.37
C GLN A 302 56.43 -23.53 -155.47
N LYS A 303 57.42 -22.67 -155.17
CA LYS A 303 58.47 -22.31 -156.13
C LYS A 303 59.42 -23.46 -156.46
N ARG A 304 59.79 -24.31 -155.48
CA ARG A 304 60.60 -25.51 -155.76
C ARG A 304 59.86 -26.49 -156.65
N GLU A 305 58.56 -26.63 -156.46
CA GLU A 305 57.71 -27.49 -157.28
C GLU A 305 57.62 -26.98 -158.73
N GLN A 306 57.50 -25.66 -158.92
CA GLN A 306 57.58 -25.03 -160.24
C GLN A 306 58.96 -25.17 -160.92
N GLU A 307 60.06 -25.03 -160.17
CA GLU A 307 61.44 -25.25 -160.67
C GLU A 307 61.68 -26.71 -161.10
N MET A 308 61.18 -27.67 -160.32
CA MET A 308 61.21 -29.09 -160.66
C MET A 308 60.45 -29.37 -161.96
N GLN A 309 59.27 -28.78 -162.15
CA GLN A 309 58.52 -28.86 -163.41
C GLN A 309 59.29 -28.25 -164.60
N LYS A 310 59.92 -27.08 -164.42
CA LYS A 310 60.76 -26.45 -165.46
C LYS A 310 61.97 -27.30 -165.85
N LYS A 311 62.64 -27.93 -164.88
CA LYS A 311 63.79 -28.82 -165.15
C LYS A 311 63.36 -30.09 -165.88
N LEU A 312 62.20 -30.66 -165.55
CA LEU A 312 61.59 -31.75 -166.30
C LEU A 312 61.26 -31.37 -167.75
N GLU A 313 60.80 -30.13 -168.00
CA GLU A 313 60.63 -29.61 -169.37
C GLU A 313 61.97 -29.39 -170.10
N HIS A 314 63.01 -28.93 -169.39
CA HIS A 314 64.32 -28.68 -169.99
C HIS A 314 65.04 -29.98 -170.38
N ILE A 315 64.90 -31.04 -169.58
CA ILE A 315 65.38 -32.39 -169.91
C ILE A 315 64.67 -32.91 -171.16
N LYS A 316 63.34 -32.75 -171.28
CA LYS A 316 62.59 -33.06 -172.51
C LYS A 316 63.06 -32.26 -173.74
N LYS A 317 63.55 -31.02 -173.56
CA LYS A 317 64.12 -30.20 -174.65
C LYS A 317 65.54 -30.61 -175.03
N HIS A 318 66.38 -30.99 -174.06
CA HIS A 318 67.73 -31.48 -174.33
C HIS A 318 67.74 -32.87 -174.98
N GLU A 319 66.76 -33.74 -174.69
CA GLU A 319 66.53 -34.97 -175.48
C GLU A 319 66.20 -34.65 -176.94
N LYS A 320 65.36 -33.64 -177.21
CA LYS A 320 65.13 -33.16 -178.59
C LYS A 320 66.42 -32.61 -179.24
N HIS A 321 67.33 -32.02 -178.46
CA HIS A 321 68.60 -31.48 -178.96
C HIS A 321 69.68 -32.56 -179.16
N ALA A 322 69.66 -33.64 -178.36
CA ALA A 322 70.46 -34.84 -178.57
C ALA A 322 70.23 -35.43 -179.98
N GLU A 323 69.06 -35.24 -180.58
CA GLU A 323 68.77 -35.72 -181.92
C GLU A 323 69.35 -34.83 -183.04
N LEU A 324 69.43 -33.52 -182.80
CA LEU A 324 69.80 -32.53 -183.82
C LEU A 324 71.33 -32.43 -184.07
N VAL A 325 72.16 -32.48 -183.03
CA VAL A 325 73.63 -32.31 -183.16
C VAL A 325 74.31 -33.60 -183.65
N ARG A 326 73.71 -34.78 -183.40
CA ARG A 326 74.10 -36.07 -184.03
C ARG A 326 74.12 -35.99 -185.57
N GLN A 327 73.43 -35.02 -186.17
CA GLN A 327 73.42 -34.80 -187.63
C GLN A 327 74.48 -33.81 -188.15
N ASN A 328 74.96 -32.85 -187.33
CA ASN A 328 75.73 -31.69 -187.84
C ASN A 328 77.26 -31.79 -187.75
N LYS A 329 77.87 -32.55 -186.82
CA LYS A 329 79.36 -32.65 -186.74
C LYS A 329 79.97 -33.77 -187.59
N ALA A 330 79.16 -34.69 -188.11
CA ALA A 330 79.57 -35.57 -189.21
C ALA A 330 79.96 -34.80 -190.49
N VAL A 331 79.72 -33.48 -190.57
CA VAL A 331 79.77 -32.68 -191.81
C VAL A 331 81.00 -31.75 -191.95
N LEU A 332 81.79 -31.42 -190.90
CA LEU A 332 82.75 -30.30 -190.96
C LEU A 332 84.21 -30.60 -190.56
N ALA A 333 85.01 -31.10 -191.50
CA ALA A 333 86.48 -30.84 -191.61
C ALA A 333 87.41 -31.62 -190.65
N ALA A 334 88.15 -32.66 -191.05
CA ALA A 334 88.58 -33.11 -192.39
C ALA A 334 89.52 -32.18 -193.20
N LYS A 335 90.13 -31.12 -192.62
CA LYS A 335 91.14 -30.29 -193.34
C LYS A 335 92.25 -29.67 -192.44
N ALA A 336 93.28 -30.50 -192.16
CA ALA A 336 94.75 -30.23 -192.22
C ALA A 336 95.46 -29.20 -191.26
N PRO A 337 96.83 -29.08 -191.25
CA PRO A 337 97.83 -29.98 -190.60
C PRO A 337 99.02 -29.26 -189.86
N SER A 338 99.92 -30.07 -189.23
CA SER A 338 101.37 -29.88 -188.82
C SER A 338 101.88 -28.49 -188.37
N SER A 339 102.67 -28.30 -187.31
CA SER A 339 103.82 -29.05 -186.77
C SER A 339 104.21 -28.50 -185.39
N GLY A 340 104.87 -29.32 -184.56
CA GLY A 340 105.54 -28.90 -183.31
C GLY A 340 105.64 -30.04 -182.33
#